data_AF-A0A2R6A7F8-F1
#
_entry.id   AF-A0A2R6A7F8-F1
#
_cell.length_a   1.000
_cell.length_b   1.000
_cell.length_c   1.000
_cell.angle_alpha   90.00
_cell.angle_beta   90.00
_cell.angle_gamma   90.00
#
_symmetry.space_group_name_H-M   'P 1'
#
loop_
_entity.id
_entity.type
_entity.pdbx_description
1 polymer ?
#
loop_
_entity_poly.entity_id
_entity_poly.type
_entity_poly.pdbx_seq_one_letter_code
_entity_poly.pdbx_strand_id
1 'polypeptide(L)'
;MSQVCVKLYPSGRIHVIFLVEEPEVEEERSSEGEPRRAVGVDLGIARLATLSDGRILENPKPHERSLERIRVLQRTLSRKRFLSKNWLKVKRRLAKQH
;
A
#
# COMPACT_ATOMS: atom_id res chain seq x y z
N MET A 1 25.47 3.71 -10.33
CA MET A 1 25.68 2.76 -9.22
C MET A 1 24.44 1.90 -9.07
N SER A 2 24.57 0.60 -8.82
CA SER A 2 23.42 -0.28 -8.58
C SER A 2 23.55 -0.96 -7.23
N GLN A 3 22.50 -0.88 -6.40
CA GLN A 3 22.45 -1.50 -5.08
C GLN A 3 21.33 -2.55 -5.03
N VAL A 4 21.59 -3.67 -4.37
CA VAL A 4 20.57 -4.71 -4.12
C VAL A 4 20.34 -4.87 -2.63
N CYS A 5 19.09 -4.83 -2.20
CA CYS A 5 18.67 -5.07 -0.82
C CYS A 5 17.69 -6.23 -0.75
N VAL A 6 17.98 -7.22 0.10
CA VAL A 6 17.10 -8.36 0.37
C VAL A 6 16.49 -8.20 1.76
N LYS A 7 15.17 -8.22 1.85
CA LYS A 7 14.42 -8.14 3.13
C LYS A 7 13.58 -9.39 3.33
N LEU A 8 13.81 -10.11 4.43
CA LEU A 8 12.98 -11.22 4.89
C LEU A 8 12.06 -10.77 6.03
N TYR A 9 10.75 -10.94 5.85
CA TYR A 9 9.77 -10.54 6.86
C TYR A 9 9.31 -11.72 7.72
N PRO A 10 8.89 -11.50 8.98
CA PRO A 10 8.30 -12.53 9.85
C PRO A 10 7.05 -13.22 9.28
N SER A 11 6.42 -12.63 8.26
CA SER A 11 5.32 -13.20 7.49
C SER A 11 5.76 -14.37 6.59
N GLY A 12 7.06 -14.51 6.34
CA GLY A 12 7.67 -15.43 5.38
C GLY A 12 7.85 -14.84 3.97
N ARG A 13 7.49 -13.57 3.75
CA ARG A 13 7.71 -12.90 2.46
C ARG A 13 9.17 -12.43 2.32
N ILE A 14 9.70 -12.57 1.10
CA ILE A 14 11.02 -12.08 0.69
C ILE A 14 10.81 -10.97 -0.33
N HIS A 15 11.45 -9.82 -0.11
CA HIS A 15 11.51 -8.73 -1.07
C HIS A 15 12.95 -8.54 -1.52
N VAL A 16 13.17 -8.52 -2.83
CA VAL A 16 14.45 -8.16 -3.45
C VAL A 16 14.24 -6.81 -4.12
N ILE A 17 15.00 -5.81 -3.67
CA ILE A 17 14.88 -4.42 -4.09
C ILE A 17 16.14 -4.08 -4.87
N PHE A 18 15.96 -3.62 -6.10
CA PHE A 18 17.03 -3.12 -6.96
C PHE A 18 16.92 -1.60 -6.99
N LEU A 19 17.99 -0.93 -6.58
CA LEU A 19 18.16 0.49 -6.82
C LEU A 19 19.11 0.62 -8.00
N VAL A 20 18.63 1.26 -9.06
CA VAL A 20 19.37 1.49 -10.30
C VAL A 20 19.30 2.98 -10.60
N GLU A 21 20.45 3.58 -10.90
CA GLU A 21 20.50 4.91 -11.48
C GLU A 21 20.13 4.81 -12.96
N GLU A 22 19.04 5.47 -13.34
CA GLU A 22 18.72 5.67 -14.74
C GLU A 22 19.49 6.89 -15.26
N PRO A 23 20.04 6.85 -16.49
CA PRO A 23 20.67 8.02 -17.07
C PRO A 23 19.64 9.13 -17.24
N GLU A 24 20.06 10.38 -17.09
CA GLU A 24 19.23 11.54 -17.43
C GLU A 24 18.85 11.44 -18.91
N VAL A 25 17.60 11.08 -19.18
CA VAL A 25 17.01 11.22 -20.50
C VAL A 25 16.47 12.64 -20.54
N GLU A 26 17.01 13.48 -21.42
CA GLU A 26 16.40 14.76 -21.72
C GLU A 26 14.97 14.47 -22.21
N GLU A 27 13.98 14.85 -21.41
CA GLU A 27 12.58 14.81 -21.85
C GLU A 27 12.47 15.74 -23.06
N GLU A 28 12.42 15.17 -24.27
CA GLU A 28 11.89 15.88 -25.42
C GLU A 28 10.49 16.34 -25.02
N ARG A 29 10.36 17.62 -24.66
CA ARG A 29 9.07 18.27 -24.49
C ARG A 29 8.34 18.05 -25.80
N SER A 30 7.44 17.08 -25.83
CA SER A 30 6.52 16.93 -26.94
C SER A 30 5.89 18.31 -27.12
N SER A 31 6.04 18.87 -28.31
CA SER A 31 5.41 20.12 -28.75
C SER A 31 3.89 19.94 -28.91
N GLU A 32 3.28 19.17 -28.03
CA GLU A 32 1.85 19.05 -27.89
C GLU A 32 1.42 20.24 -27.03
N GLY A 33 0.78 21.21 -27.69
CA GLY A 33 0.30 22.45 -27.07
C GLY A 33 -0.55 22.23 -25.82
N GLU A 34 -0.90 23.34 -25.15
CA GLU A 34 -1.61 23.38 -23.87
C GLU A 34 -2.62 22.24 -23.71
N PRO A 35 -2.64 21.56 -22.55
CA PRO A 35 -3.52 20.42 -22.32
C PRO A 35 -4.94 20.81 -22.70
N ARG A 36 -5.51 20.11 -23.70
CA ARG A 36 -6.84 20.41 -24.28
C ARG A 36 -7.95 20.52 -23.21
N ARG A 37 -7.73 19.96 -22.02
CA ARG A 37 -8.61 20.07 -20.86
C ARG A 37 -7.84 19.83 -19.55
N ALA A 38 -7.79 20.83 -18.68
CA ALA A 38 -7.30 20.68 -17.31
C ALA A 38 -8.48 20.42 -16.34
N VAL A 39 -8.27 19.56 -15.33
CA VAL A 39 -9.26 19.28 -14.28
C VAL A 39 -8.56 19.36 -12.92
N GLY A 40 -9.11 20.13 -12.00
CA GLY A 40 -8.62 20.20 -10.63
C GLY A 40 -8.95 18.91 -9.87
N VAL A 41 -8.02 18.42 -9.07
CA VAL A 41 -8.18 17.21 -8.26
C VAL A 41 -7.96 17.57 -6.79
N ASP A 42 -8.98 17.40 -5.97
CA ASP A 42 -8.91 17.54 -4.51
C ASP A 42 -8.98 16.14 -3.87
N LEU A 43 -7.96 15.78 -3.08
CA LEU A 43 -7.85 14.45 -2.45
C LEU A 43 -8.23 14.52 -0.97
N GLY A 44 -8.99 13.55 -0.48
CA GLY A 44 -9.50 13.59 0.90
C GLY A 44 -9.60 12.23 1.59
N ILE A 45 -9.94 12.29 2.89
CA ILE A 45 -10.20 11.10 3.71
C ILE A 45 -11.67 10.68 3.56
N ALA A 46 -12.60 11.63 3.52
CA ALA A 46 -14.02 11.32 3.32
C ALA A 46 -14.31 10.77 1.92
N ARG A 47 -13.69 11.37 0.90
CA ARG A 47 -13.75 10.98 -0.51
C ARG A 47 -12.34 10.86 -1.05
N LEU A 48 -12.07 9.84 -1.86
CA LEU A 48 -10.75 9.62 -2.44
C LEU A 48 -10.34 10.82 -3.29
N ALA A 49 -11.24 11.30 -4.16
CA ALA A 49 -11.00 12.48 -4.97
C ALA A 49 -12.30 13.19 -5.34
N THR A 50 -12.26 14.53 -5.40
CA THR A 50 -13.29 15.38 -5.99
C THR A 50 -12.68 16.13 -7.16
N LEU A 51 -13.32 16.03 -8.33
CA LEU A 51 -12.82 16.64 -9.56
C LEU A 51 -13.60 17.92 -9.85
N SER A 52 -12.94 18.93 -10.43
CA SER A 52 -13.59 20.19 -10.79
C SER A 52 -14.65 20.06 -11.89
N ASP A 53 -14.74 18.89 -12.54
CA ASP A 53 -15.80 18.54 -13.49
C ASP A 53 -17.02 17.87 -12.82
N GLY A 54 -17.06 17.85 -11.48
CA GLY A 54 -18.17 17.35 -10.67
C GLY A 54 -18.10 15.85 -10.36
N ARG A 55 -17.14 15.11 -10.90
CA ARG A 55 -16.96 13.69 -10.56
C ARG A 55 -16.45 13.53 -9.14
N ILE A 56 -16.98 12.52 -8.44
CA ILE A 56 -16.56 12.15 -7.09
C ILE A 56 -16.11 10.69 -7.10
N LEU A 57 -14.92 10.44 -6.56
CA LEU A 57 -14.41 9.11 -6.28
C LEU A 57 -14.52 8.84 -4.78
N GLU A 58 -15.30 7.82 -4.42
CA GLU A 58 -15.50 7.39 -3.04
C GLU A 58 -14.23 6.77 -2.43
N ASN A 59 -14.02 6.94 -1.13
CA ASN A 59 -12.90 6.32 -0.43
C ASN A 59 -13.25 4.88 -0.01
N PRO A 60 -12.51 3.84 -0.44
CA PRO A 60 -12.75 2.46 0.01
C PRO A 60 -12.38 2.20 1.47
N LYS A 61 -11.86 3.21 2.19
CA LYS A 61 -11.44 3.18 3.61
C LYS A 61 -10.54 1.97 3.95
N PRO A 62 -9.44 1.75 3.21
CA PRO A 62 -8.60 0.56 3.38
C PRO A 62 -7.93 0.52 4.77
N HIS A 63 -7.61 1.70 5.33
CA HIS A 63 -7.00 1.83 6.64
C HIS A 63 -7.91 1.30 7.77
N GLU A 64 -9.16 1.78 7.84
CA GLU A 64 -10.14 1.33 8.84
C GLU A 64 -10.39 -0.18 8.73
N ARG A 65 -10.58 -0.69 7.49
CA ARG A 65 -10.78 -2.12 7.24
C ARG A 65 -9.58 -2.96 7.69
N SER A 66 -8.37 -2.46 7.50
CA SER A 66 -7.15 -3.14 7.94
C SER A 66 -7.05 -3.17 9.47
N LEU A 67 -7.30 -2.03 10.14
CA LEU A 67 -7.29 -1.95 11.60
C LEU A 67 -8.27 -2.93 12.25
N GLU A 68 -9.48 -3.05 11.72
CA GLU A 68 -10.47 -4.01 12.24
C GLU A 68 -9.98 -5.47 12.10
N ARG A 69 -9.40 -5.82 10.95
CA ARG A 69 -8.81 -7.16 10.74
C ARG A 69 -7.68 -7.45 11.72
N ILE A 70 -6.79 -6.48 11.96
CA ILE A 70 -5.69 -6.60 12.92
C ILE A 70 -6.25 -6.81 14.32
N ARG A 71 -7.25 -6.01 14.73
CA ARG A 71 -7.90 -6.11 16.04
C ARG A 71 -8.47 -7.51 16.28
N VAL A 72 -9.19 -8.06 15.30
CA VAL A 72 -9.77 -9.42 15.38
C VAL A 72 -8.68 -10.48 15.50
N LEU A 73 -7.60 -10.37 14.71
CA LEU A 73 -6.50 -11.34 14.75
C LEU A 73 -5.72 -11.28 16.05
N GLN A 74 -5.45 -10.08 16.58
CA GLN A 74 -4.80 -9.88 17.89
C GLN A 74 -5.61 -10.54 19.01
N ARG A 75 -6.93 -10.28 19.06
CA ARG A 75 -7.84 -10.89 20.04
C ARG A 75 -7.91 -12.42 19.90
N THR A 76 -7.87 -12.90 18.66
CA THR A 76 -7.88 -14.34 18.38
C THR A 76 -6.55 -14.99 18.80
N LEU A 77 -5.43 -14.30 18.63
CA LEU A 77 -4.11 -14.78 19.00
C LEU A 77 -3.96 -14.91 20.52
N SER A 78 -4.39 -13.88 21.28
CA SER A 78 -4.24 -13.85 22.74
C SER A 78 -5.00 -14.95 23.46
N ARG A 79 -6.12 -15.41 22.88
CA ARG A 79 -6.95 -16.51 23.42
C ARG A 79 -6.41 -17.90 23.12
N LYS A 80 -5.42 -18.04 22.23
CA LYS A 80 -4.88 -19.36 21.85
C LYS A 80 -3.72 -19.75 22.75
N ARG A 81 -3.64 -21.03 23.10
CA ARG A 81 -2.50 -21.60 23.84
C ARG A 81 -1.21 -21.27 23.10
N PHE A 82 -0.29 -20.59 23.80
CA PHE A 82 1.01 -20.19 23.29
C PHE A 82 1.72 -21.38 22.63
N LEU A 83 2.37 -21.13 21.48
CA LEU A 83 3.08 -22.12 20.65
C LEU A 83 2.25 -23.31 20.12
N SER A 84 0.94 -23.36 20.34
CA SER A 84 0.10 -24.35 19.66
C SER A 84 0.12 -24.16 18.14
N LYS A 85 -0.14 -25.23 17.38
CA LYS A 85 -0.24 -25.17 15.91
C LYS A 85 -1.20 -24.06 15.45
N ASN A 86 -2.32 -23.88 16.16
CA ASN A 86 -3.31 -22.84 15.85
C ASN A 86 -2.83 -21.43 16.23
N TRP A 87 -2.06 -21.29 17.32
CA TRP A 87 -1.45 -20.01 17.69
C TRP A 87 -0.45 -19.55 16.61
N LEU A 88 0.42 -20.45 16.15
CA LEU A 88 1.39 -20.16 15.07
C LEU A 88 0.70 -19.78 13.75
N LYS A 89 -0.40 -20.46 13.39
CA LYS A 89 -1.21 -20.12 12.21
C LYS A 89 -1.75 -18.69 12.30
N VAL A 90 -2.33 -18.30 13.44
CA VAL A 90 -2.88 -16.95 13.61
C VAL A 90 -1.78 -15.90 13.69
N LYS A 91 -0.67 -16.17 14.37
CA LYS A 91 0.51 -15.28 14.39
C LYS A 91 0.99 -14.97 12.97
N ARG A 92 1.06 -16.00 12.11
CA ARG A 92 1.44 -15.82 10.69
C ARG A 92 0.39 -15.02 9.90
N ARG A 93 -0.91 -15.23 10.15
CA ARG A 93 -1.98 -14.41 9.52
C ARG A 93 -1.90 -12.95 9.96
N LEU A 94 -1.64 -12.71 11.24
CA LEU A 94 -1.43 -11.37 11.80
C LEU A 94 -0.21 -10.69 11.18
N ALA A 95 0.92 -11.39 11.07
CA ALA A 95 2.13 -10.88 10.41
C ALA A 95 1.95 -10.60 8.90
N LYS A 96 0.86 -11.09 8.29
CA LYS A 96 0.50 -10.77 6.91
C LYS A 96 -0.42 -9.55 6.79
N GLN A 97 -0.97 -9.04 7.91
CA GLN A 97 -1.90 -7.91 7.88
C GLN A 97 -1.23 -6.54 7.78
N HIS A 98 0.09 -6.46 7.95
CA HIS A 98 1.02 -5.49 7.36
C HIS A 98 2.41 -6.12 7.40
#